data_AF-A0A0B6Y909-F1
#
_entry.id   AF-A0A0B6Y909-F1
#
_cell.length_a   1.000
_cell.length_b   1.000
_cell.length_c   1.000
_cell.angle_alpha   90.00
_cell.angle_beta   90.00
_cell.angle_gamma   90.00
#
_symmetry.space_group_name_H-M   'P 1'
#
loop_
_entity.id
_entity.type
_entity.pdbx_description
1 polymer ?
#
loop_
_entity_poly.entity_id
_entity_poly.type
_entity_poly.pdbx_seq_one_letter_code
_entity_poly.pdbx_strand_id
1 'polypeptide(L)'
;EKLSENGCQCEVLDETHSHKLVKLHVGSQDVAEELLAMGMVAISDSKPHCPSFLHETSVKKSEREEVVVTHIESPKSFWCQLRKNIPALYDLTKKMSLRYTDNSGTSLNNPTVGQACIVQYS
;
A
#
# COMPACT_ATOMS: atom_id res chain seq x y z
N GLU A 1 20.48 -8.48 -8.65
CA GLU A 1 21.17 -7.21 -8.98
C GLU A 1 21.69 -7.07 -10.42
N LYS A 2 21.62 -8.09 -11.30
CA LYS A 2 22.09 -7.96 -12.71
C LYS A 2 21.17 -7.19 -13.68
N LEU A 3 19.89 -7.01 -13.33
CA LEU A 3 18.89 -6.46 -14.26
C LEU A 3 18.93 -4.93 -14.40
N SER A 4 19.64 -4.20 -13.54
CA SER A 4 19.66 -2.72 -13.54
C SER A 4 21.03 -2.11 -13.80
N GLU A 5 22.04 -2.92 -14.10
CA GLU A 5 23.45 -2.47 -14.21
C GLU A 5 23.66 -1.50 -15.39
N ASN A 6 22.82 -1.58 -16.43
CA ASN A 6 22.84 -0.70 -17.61
C ASN A 6 21.66 0.31 -17.65
N GLY A 7 20.92 0.44 -16.55
CA GLY A 7 19.66 1.19 -16.52
C GLY A 7 18.48 0.44 -17.14
N CYS A 8 17.27 0.90 -16.84
CA CYS A 8 16.01 0.32 -17.29
C CYS A 8 15.18 1.42 -17.97
N GLN A 9 14.61 1.12 -19.14
CA GLN A 9 13.61 1.98 -19.76
C GLN A 9 12.26 1.73 -19.09
N CYS A 10 11.50 2.80 -18.87
CA CYS A 10 10.22 2.77 -18.16
C CYS A 10 9.15 3.45 -19.02
N GLU A 11 8.10 2.70 -19.32
CA GLU A 11 6.91 3.17 -20.05
C GLU A 11 5.73 3.20 -19.07
N VAL A 12 5.04 4.33 -18.95
CA VAL A 12 3.87 4.45 -18.05
C VAL A 12 2.63 3.99 -18.82
N LEU A 13 1.94 2.97 -18.29
CA LEU A 13 0.74 2.38 -18.89
C LEU A 13 -0.56 2.96 -18.33
N ASP A 14 -0.59 3.30 -17.04
CA ASP A 14 -1.74 3.90 -16.34
C ASP A 14 -1.23 4.78 -15.19
N GLU A 15 -2.01 5.77 -14.77
CA GLU A 15 -1.66 6.68 -13.67
C GLU A 15 -2.89 6.96 -12.79
N THR A 16 -2.67 6.88 -11.49
CA THR A 16 -3.61 7.31 -10.45
C THR A 16 -3.01 8.50 -9.70
N HIS A 17 -3.78 9.10 -8.77
CA HIS A 17 -3.27 10.20 -7.96
C HIS A 17 -2.04 9.84 -7.11
N SER A 18 -1.85 8.56 -6.76
CA SER A 18 -0.79 8.10 -5.87
C SER A 18 0.23 7.16 -6.50
N HIS A 19 -0.10 6.49 -7.61
CA HIS A 19 0.74 5.44 -8.22
C HIS A 19 0.67 5.43 -9.74
N LYS A 20 1.76 5.00 -10.37
CA LYS A 20 1.86 4.75 -11.81
C LYS A 20 2.00 3.25 -12.07
N LEU A 21 1.20 2.73 -12.99
CA LEU A 21 1.44 1.42 -13.59
C LEU A 21 2.49 1.59 -14.68
N VAL A 22 3.58 0.83 -14.60
CA VAL A 22 4.70 0.95 -15.52
C VAL A 22 5.08 -0.38 -16.13
N LYS A 23 5.60 -0.32 -17.35
CA LYS A 23 6.25 -1.40 -18.07
C LYS A 23 7.74 -1.13 -18.14
N LEU A 24 8.54 -2.10 -17.71
CA LEU A 24 9.99 -1.96 -17.60
C LEU A 24 10.69 -2.79 -18.67
N HIS A 25 11.67 -2.20 -19.33
CA HIS A 25 12.48 -2.84 -20.36
C HIS A 25 13.98 -2.71 -20.06
N VAL A 26 14.70 -3.83 -20.18
CA VAL A 26 16.17 -3.87 -20.13
C VAL A 26 16.66 -4.29 -21.51
N GLY A 27 17.16 -3.33 -22.30
CA GLY A 27 17.41 -3.54 -23.72
C GLY A 27 16.10 -3.83 -24.46
N SER A 28 15.97 -5.01 -25.06
CA SER A 28 14.75 -5.48 -25.73
C SER A 28 13.90 -6.43 -24.88
N GLN A 29 14.31 -6.71 -23.63
CA GLN A 29 13.62 -7.66 -22.76
C GLN A 29 12.59 -6.95 -21.88
N ASP A 30 11.40 -7.54 -21.79
CA ASP A 30 10.35 -7.16 -20.85
C ASP A 30 10.65 -7.80 -19.49
N VAL A 31 10.78 -6.95 -18.46
CA VAL A 31 11.12 -7.40 -17.10
C VAL A 31 10.00 -8.25 -16.49
N ALA A 32 8.73 -8.00 -16.82
CA ALA A 32 7.61 -8.77 -16.29
C ALA A 32 7.62 -10.22 -16.83
N GLU A 33 7.87 -10.38 -18.12
CA GLU A 33 8.01 -11.70 -18.76
C GLU A 33 9.19 -12.50 -18.18
N GLU A 34 10.30 -11.84 -17.90
CA GLU A 34 11.46 -12.50 -17.31
C GLU A 34 11.19 -12.95 -15.86
N LEU A 35 10.52 -12.12 -15.06
CA LEU A 35 10.11 -12.49 -13.71
C LEU A 35 9.11 -13.67 -13.70
N LEU A 36 8.21 -13.71 -14.69
CA LEU A 36 7.29 -14.84 -14.89
C LEU A 36 8.06 -16.12 -15.23
N ALA A 37 9.00 -16.05 -16.18
CA ALA A 37 9.83 -17.19 -16.57
C ALA A 37 10.69 -17.72 -15.41
N MET A 38 11.12 -16.85 -14.50
CA MET A 38 11.85 -17.22 -13.28
C MET A 38 10.94 -17.75 -12.16
N GLY A 39 9.61 -17.76 -12.34
CA GLY A 39 8.65 -18.19 -11.33
C GLY A 39 8.58 -17.27 -10.10
N MET A 40 9.04 -16.02 -10.24
CA MET A 40 9.10 -15.04 -9.14
C MET A 40 7.76 -14.31 -8.96
N VAL A 41 6.93 -14.28 -10.00
CA VAL A 41 5.62 -13.62 -10.01
C VAL A 41 4.59 -14.50 -10.74
N ALA A 42 3.31 -14.23 -10.54
CA ALA A 42 2.21 -14.86 -11.27
C ALA A 42 1.42 -13.81 -12.05
N ILE A 43 0.87 -14.18 -13.22
CA ILE A 43 -0.01 -13.30 -13.99
C ILE A 43 -1.32 -13.12 -13.20
N SER A 44 -1.68 -11.87 -12.96
CA SER A 44 -2.99 -11.49 -12.44
C SER A 44 -3.72 -10.72 -13.53
N ASP A 45 -4.78 -11.31 -14.10
CA ASP A 45 -5.69 -10.62 -15.02
C ASP A 45 -6.54 -9.55 -14.33
N SER A 46 -6.56 -9.54 -12.99
CA SER A 46 -7.21 -8.46 -12.25
C SER A 46 -6.35 -7.19 -12.30
N LYS A 47 -6.96 -6.08 -12.77
CA LYS A 47 -6.44 -4.72 -12.52
C LYS A 47 -6.05 -4.65 -11.04
N PRO A 48 -4.84 -4.16 -10.68
CA PRO A 48 -4.44 -4.07 -9.28
C PRO A 48 -5.55 -3.36 -8.53
N HIS A 49 -6.23 -4.10 -7.65
CA HIS A 49 -7.31 -3.58 -6.84
C HIS A 49 -6.66 -2.71 -5.77
N CYS A 50 -6.39 -1.46 -6.11
CA CYS A 50 -6.08 -0.44 -5.14
C CYS A 50 -7.35 -0.28 -4.28
N PRO A 51 -7.36 -0.65 -2.99
CA PRO A 51 -8.48 -0.32 -2.14
C PRO A 51 -8.62 1.21 -2.13
N SER A 52 -9.69 1.72 -2.74
CA SER A 52 -10.02 3.13 -2.71
C SER A 52 -10.62 3.43 -1.34
N PHE A 53 -9.77 3.89 -0.42
CA PHE A 53 -10.26 4.40 0.85
C PHE A 53 -10.84 5.79 0.59
N LEU A 54 -12.14 5.95 0.86
CA LEU A 54 -12.91 7.20 0.65
C LEU A 54 -12.36 8.42 1.41
N HIS A 55 -11.35 8.24 2.27
CA HIS A 55 -10.77 9.29 3.07
C HIS A 55 -9.33 9.56 2.65
N GLU A 56 -9.17 10.45 1.68
CA GLU A 56 -7.87 10.95 1.27
C GLU A 56 -7.45 12.03 2.28
N THR A 57 -6.51 11.68 3.18
CA THR A 57 -5.85 12.69 4.01
C THR A 57 -4.91 13.50 3.14
N SER A 58 -5.43 14.52 2.46
CA SER A 58 -4.61 15.38 1.61
C SER A 58 -3.75 16.30 2.49
N VAL A 59 -2.44 16.18 2.39
CA VAL A 59 -1.48 17.16 2.91
C VAL A 59 -0.98 17.96 1.71
N LYS A 60 -1.12 19.29 1.74
CA LYS A 60 -0.67 20.12 0.62
C LYS A 60 0.81 20.44 0.74
N LYS A 61 1.49 20.51 -0.41
CA LYS A 61 2.88 21.00 -0.47
C LYS A 61 2.96 22.40 0.13
N SER A 62 3.98 22.64 0.96
CA SER A 62 4.22 23.91 1.67
C SER A 62 3.25 24.22 2.82
N GLU A 63 2.34 23.32 3.17
CA GLU A 63 1.50 23.44 4.37
C GLU A 63 2.20 22.82 5.58
N ARG A 64 2.01 23.41 6.76
CA ARG A 64 2.46 22.83 8.04
C ARG A 64 1.25 22.25 8.75
N GLU A 65 1.31 20.95 9.01
CA GLU A 65 0.27 20.21 9.71
C GLU A 65 0.80 19.74 11.06
N GLU A 66 -0.08 19.72 12.06
CA GLU A 66 0.26 19.14 13.35
C GLU A 66 0.15 17.61 13.28
N VAL A 67 1.23 16.93 13.66
CA VAL A 67 1.34 15.47 13.55
C VAL A 67 1.88 14.84 14.82
N VAL A 68 1.59 13.55 14.99
CA VAL A 68 2.19 12.68 16.00
C VAL A 68 2.94 11.57 15.27
N VAL A 69 4.21 11.37 15.60
CA VAL A 69 5.01 10.24 15.07
C VAL A 69 4.54 8.96 15.74
N THR A 70 4.11 7.97 14.96
CA THR A 70 3.52 6.72 15.48
C THR A 70 4.41 5.50 15.29
N HIS A 71 5.27 5.50 14.28
CA HIS A 71 6.21 4.43 14.04
C HIS A 71 7.49 4.99 13.40
N ILE A 72 8.64 4.45 13.79
CA ILE A 72 9.95 4.85 13.26
C ILE A 72 10.69 3.58 12.89
N GLU A 73 11.03 3.46 11.61
CA GLU A 73 11.95 2.43 11.11
C GLU A 73 13.36 3.02 10.95
N SER A 74 13.45 4.25 10.43
CA SER A 74 14.68 5.02 10.34
C SER A 74 14.40 6.52 10.22
N PRO A 75 15.40 7.42 10.31
CA PRO A 75 15.18 8.86 10.10
C PRO A 75 14.62 9.21 8.72
N LYS A 76 14.75 8.33 7.73
CA LYS A 76 14.19 8.49 6.37
C LYS A 76 12.89 7.71 6.15
N SER A 77 12.47 6.87 7.10
CA SER A 77 11.29 6.01 7.01
C SER A 77 10.57 5.99 8.37
N PHE A 78 9.55 6.83 8.50
CA PHE A 78 8.72 6.93 9.69
C PHE A 78 7.30 7.31 9.30
N TRP A 79 6.34 7.00 10.18
CA TRP A 79 4.92 7.22 9.96
C TRP A 79 4.39 8.22 10.98
N CYS A 80 3.50 9.08 10.50
CA CYS A 80 2.84 10.11 11.28
C CYS A 80 1.32 10.00 11.12
N GLN A 81 0.62 10.37 12.18
CA GLN A 81 -0.82 10.62 12.14
C GLN A 81 -1.08 12.13 12.26
N LEU A 82 -2.00 12.66 11.45
CA LEU A 82 -2.47 14.03 11.59
C LEU A 82 -3.23 14.20 12.91
N ARG A 83 -2.85 15.18 13.73
CA ARG A 83 -3.43 15.36 15.07
C ARG A 83 -4.94 15.57 15.02
N LYS A 84 -5.42 16.29 14.00
CA LYS A 84 -6.86 16.52 13.74
C LYS A 84 -7.68 15.25 13.55
N ASN A 85 -7.05 14.14 13.14
CA ASN A 85 -7.74 12.86 12.87
C ASN A 85 -7.70 11.88 14.05
N ILE A 86 -6.89 12.16 15.09
CA ILE A 86 -6.75 11.27 16.25
C ILE A 86 -8.10 10.97 16.93
N PRO A 87 -9.01 11.94 17.16
CA PRO A 87 -10.30 11.65 17.78
C PRO A 87 -11.15 10.65 16.97
N ALA A 88 -11.17 10.80 15.64
CA ALA A 88 -11.92 9.90 14.76
C ALA A 88 -11.28 8.50 14.71
N LEU A 89 -9.95 8.41 14.67
CA LEU A 89 -9.24 7.13 14.74
C LEU A 89 -9.48 6.40 16.07
N TYR A 90 -9.53 7.14 17.18
CA TYR A 90 -9.81 6.58 18.51
C TYR A 90 -11.22 6.01 18.60
N ASP A 91 -12.22 6.76 18.13
CA ASP A 91 -13.62 6.29 18.09
C ASP A 91 -13.77 5.06 17.18
N LEU A 92 -13.13 5.06 16.02
CA LEU A 92 -13.10 3.91 15.11
C LEU A 92 -12.48 2.67 15.79
N THR A 93 -11.31 2.83 16.43
CA THR A 93 -10.62 1.76 17.14
C THR A 93 -11.50 1.17 18.24
N LYS A 94 -12.21 2.02 18.99
CA LYS A 94 -13.15 1.57 20.04
C LYS A 94 -14.31 0.77 19.46
N LYS A 95 -14.91 1.23 18.35
CA LYS A 95 -16.00 0.51 17.66
C LYS A 95 -15.53 -0.83 17.12
N MET A 96 -14.33 -0.88 16.53
CA MET A 96 -13.73 -2.12 16.03
C MET A 96 -13.47 -3.10 17.17
N SER A 97 -12.85 -2.63 18.26
CA SER A 97 -12.64 -3.45 19.46
C SER A 97 -13.96 -4.04 19.95
N LEU A 98 -14.99 -3.23 20.16
CA LEU A 98 -16.30 -3.71 20.61
C LEU A 98 -16.91 -4.75 19.66
N ARG A 99 -16.77 -4.57 18.34
CA ARG A 99 -17.37 -5.47 17.34
C ARG A 99 -16.65 -6.81 17.21
N TYR A 100 -15.34 -6.86 17.46
CA TYR A 100 -14.51 -8.05 17.23
C TYR A 100 -13.99 -8.70 18.52
N THR A 101 -14.38 -8.22 19.72
CA THR A 101 -13.91 -8.76 21.02
C THR A 101 -14.27 -10.22 21.26
N ASP A 102 -15.40 -10.69 20.73
CA ASP A 102 -15.95 -12.03 20.96
C ASP A 102 -15.65 -13.02 19.82
N ASN A 103 -14.74 -12.69 18.90
CA ASN A 103 -14.48 -13.45 17.68
C ASN A 103 -15.73 -13.66 16.78
N SER A 104 -16.78 -12.85 16.93
CA SER A 104 -17.96 -12.88 16.04
C SER A 104 -17.73 -12.27 14.66
N GLY A 105 -16.47 -12.03 14.29
CA GLY A 105 -16.07 -11.60 12.96
C GLY A 105 -16.05 -12.78 11.98
N THR A 106 -16.42 -12.53 10.72
CA THR A 106 -16.22 -13.51 9.66
C THR A 106 -14.72 -13.69 9.43
N SER A 107 -14.24 -14.94 9.50
CA SER A 107 -12.85 -15.24 9.17
C SER A 107 -12.57 -14.94 7.70
N LEU A 108 -11.46 -14.25 7.44
CA LEU A 108 -11.03 -13.97 6.08
C LEU A 108 -10.26 -15.18 5.53
N ASN A 109 -10.91 -15.96 4.68
CA ASN A 109 -10.30 -17.10 4.00
C ASN A 109 -9.66 -16.66 2.68
N ASN A 110 -8.42 -17.09 2.43
CA ASN A 110 -7.67 -16.84 1.20
C ASN A 110 -7.44 -15.34 0.89
N PRO A 111 -6.77 -14.59 1.79
CA PRO A 111 -6.57 -13.15 1.63
C PRO A 111 -5.75 -12.83 0.38
N THR A 112 -6.12 -11.78 -0.34
CA THR A 112 -5.35 -11.27 -1.48
C THR A 112 -4.46 -10.10 -1.08
N VAL A 113 -3.34 -9.92 -1.77
CA VAL A 113 -2.43 -8.79 -1.53
C VAL A 113 -3.18 -7.48 -1.79
N GLY A 114 -3.11 -6.56 -0.83
CA GLY A 114 -3.82 -5.28 -0.87
C GLY A 114 -5.26 -5.33 -0.34
N GLN A 115 -5.76 -6.51 0.05
CA GLN A 115 -7.07 -6.62 0.69
C GLN A 115 -7.05 -6.05 2.11
N ALA A 116 -7.92 -5.07 2.38
CA ALA A 116 -8.12 -4.57 3.73
C ALA A 116 -8.74 -5.67 4.62
N CYS A 117 -8.17 -5.85 5.81
CA CYS A 117 -8.65 -6.82 6.79
C CYS A 117 -8.52 -6.24 8.21
N ILE A 118 -9.15 -6.90 9.17
CA ILE A 118 -8.99 -6.59 10.58
C ILE A 118 -8.01 -7.59 11.17
N VAL A 119 -7.01 -7.09 11.86
CA VAL A 119 -5.98 -7.90 12.52
C VAL A 119 -5.91 -7.55 14.00
N GLN A 120 -5.69 -8.58 14.82
CA GLN A 120 -5.36 -8.38 16.23
C GLN A 120 -3.87 -8.09 16.34
N TYR A 121 -3.52 -6.93 16.88
CA TYR A 121 -2.14 -6.58 17.19
C TYR A 121 -1.68 -7.37 18.42
N SER A 122 -0.51 -8.02 18.31
CA SER A 122 0.11 -8.87 19.34
C SER A 122 1.34 -8.23 19.95
#